data_AF-A0A0S9KEC8-F1
#
_entry.id   AF-A0A0S9KEC8-F1
#
_cell.length_a   1.000
_cell.length_b   1.000
_cell.length_c   1.000
_cell.angle_alpha   90.00
_cell.angle_beta   90.00
_cell.angle_gamma   90.00
#
_symmetry.space_group_name_H-M   'P 1'
#
loop_
_entity.id
_entity.type
_entity.pdbx_description
1 polymer ?
#
loop_
_entity_poly.entity_id
_entity_poly.type
_entity_poly.pdbx_seq_one_letter_code
_entity_poly.pdbx_strand_id
1 'polypeptide(L)'
;MPTDPEETRWYEQELAAKFAAKNAHPDPADVVAYNVWLKTPVPKDRRLVAVFLHAAFGGRCDICETPIDIDLRRPHPGAAEVDHIIPQVDLGPDIWGNVRVVHQYCNQVRSDAPYGEPDPQRMAAAFAQAVEWYNDPDARAHLKIVQIIAKTEKRAQIEYAWREEQGLPHRRSALDDYVVGDDDPEWFKKLIAWRYEKQQP
;
A
#
# COMPACT_ATOMS: atom_id res chain seq x y z
N MET A 1 3.49 4.68 -26.05
CA MET A 1 4.42 4.68 -24.89
C MET A 1 5.77 4.22 -25.40
N PRO A 2 6.89 4.75 -24.89
CA PRO A 2 8.22 4.30 -25.27
C PRO A 2 8.34 2.79 -25.06
N THR A 3 9.02 2.11 -25.98
CA THR A 3 9.21 0.64 -25.94
C THR A 3 10.61 0.24 -25.51
N ASP A 4 11.53 1.21 -25.48
CA ASP A 4 12.91 1.05 -25.03
C ASP A 4 13.06 1.48 -23.56
N PRO A 5 13.74 0.71 -22.70
CA PRO A 5 14.00 1.09 -21.32
C PRO A 5 14.75 2.42 -21.14
N GLU A 6 15.66 2.77 -22.05
CA GLU A 6 16.44 4.01 -21.96
C GLU A 6 15.58 5.23 -22.34
N GLU A 7 14.79 5.10 -23.40
CA GLU A 7 13.77 6.08 -23.82
C GLU A 7 12.66 6.27 -22.77
N THR A 8 12.27 5.19 -22.09
CA THR A 8 11.34 5.23 -20.94
C THR A 8 11.91 6.07 -19.81
N ARG A 9 13.18 5.87 -19.48
CA ARG A 9 13.88 6.60 -18.41
C ARG A 9 14.00 8.09 -18.73
N TRP A 10 14.33 8.43 -19.98
CA TRP A 10 14.36 9.82 -20.45
C TRP A 10 12.97 10.48 -20.41
N TYR A 11 11.94 9.78 -20.88
CA TYR A 11 10.56 10.28 -20.87
C TYR A 11 10.04 10.50 -19.44
N GLU A 12 10.35 9.59 -18.51
CA GLU A 12 10.04 9.75 -17.09
C GLU A 12 10.79 10.96 -16.47
N GLN A 13 12.04 11.20 -16.84
CA GLN A 13 12.82 12.37 -16.40
C GLN A 13 12.26 13.69 -16.93
N GLU A 14 11.89 13.75 -18.21
CA GLU A 14 11.34 14.97 -18.82
C GLU A 14 9.94 15.30 -18.28
N LEU A 15 9.11 14.27 -18.06
CA LEU A 15 7.83 14.40 -17.36
C LEU A 15 8.04 14.85 -15.92
N ALA A 16 9.00 14.28 -15.19
CA ALA A 16 9.31 14.69 -13.83
C ALA A 16 9.77 16.15 -13.78
N ALA A 17 10.57 16.62 -14.73
CA ALA A 17 11.00 18.02 -14.83
C ALA A 17 9.83 18.97 -15.12
N LYS A 18 8.97 18.63 -16.10
CA LYS A 18 7.76 19.41 -16.41
C LYS A 18 6.77 19.42 -15.24
N PHE A 19 6.65 18.29 -14.54
CA PHE A 19 5.81 18.14 -13.36
C PHE A 19 6.35 18.96 -12.19
N ALA A 20 7.65 18.91 -11.93
CA ALA A 20 8.32 19.68 -10.90
C ALA A 20 8.22 21.19 -11.15
N ALA A 21 8.35 21.64 -12.40
CA ALA A 21 8.18 23.05 -12.74
C ALA A 21 6.74 23.55 -12.49
N LYS A 22 5.74 22.72 -12.79
CA LYS A 22 4.31 23.08 -12.63
C LYS A 22 3.80 22.95 -11.20
N ASN A 23 4.35 22.01 -10.43
CA ASN A 23 3.93 21.70 -9.06
C ASN A 23 5.01 22.03 -8.04
N ALA A 24 5.94 22.93 -8.38
CA ALA A 24 7.12 23.23 -7.59
C ALA A 24 6.74 23.43 -6.12
N HIS A 25 7.41 22.68 -5.25
CA HIS A 25 7.28 22.86 -3.81
C HIS A 25 7.81 24.27 -3.50
N PRO A 26 6.95 25.22 -3.08
CA PRO A 26 7.41 26.57 -2.80
C PRO A 26 8.34 26.57 -1.60
N ASP A 27 9.19 27.58 -1.50
CA ASP A 27 10.01 27.79 -0.30
C ASP A 27 9.07 27.92 0.92
N PRO A 28 9.23 27.10 1.97
CA PRO A 28 8.46 27.25 3.21
C PRO A 28 8.56 28.65 3.83
N ALA A 29 9.64 29.40 3.56
CA ALA A 29 9.77 30.79 3.97
C ALA A 29 8.79 31.74 3.25
N ASP A 30 8.35 31.39 2.03
CA ASP A 30 7.21 32.03 1.37
C ASP A 30 5.90 31.40 1.87
N VAL A 31 5.50 31.84 3.06
CA VAL A 31 4.32 31.33 3.75
C VAL A 31 3.04 31.48 2.92
N VAL A 32 2.95 32.48 2.04
CA VAL A 32 1.77 32.68 1.19
C VAL A 32 1.72 31.62 0.10
N ALA A 33 2.81 31.47 -0.67
CA ALA A 33 2.89 30.45 -1.71
C ALA A 33 2.75 29.04 -1.13
N TYR A 34 3.39 28.77 0.02
CA TYR A 34 3.29 27.49 0.72
C TYR A 34 1.86 27.15 1.15
N ASN A 35 1.13 28.10 1.76
CA ASN A 35 -0.26 27.88 2.16
C ASN A 35 -1.21 27.67 0.99
N VAL A 36 -0.95 28.32 -0.16
CA VAL A 36 -1.72 28.07 -1.39
C VAL A 36 -1.43 26.67 -1.92
N TRP A 37 -0.16 26.28 -1.95
CA TRP A 37 0.27 24.96 -2.42
C TRP A 37 -0.36 23.84 -1.58
N LEU A 38 -0.34 23.94 -0.24
CA LEU A 38 -0.96 22.97 0.66
C LEU A 38 -2.44 22.70 0.35
N LYS A 39 -3.17 23.69 -0.15
CA LYS A 39 -4.61 23.60 -0.49
C LYS A 39 -4.87 23.21 -1.93
N THR A 40 -3.83 23.08 -2.75
CA THR A 40 -3.96 22.79 -4.18
C THR A 40 -4.16 21.29 -4.41
N PRO A 41 -5.10 20.89 -5.28
CA PRO A 41 -5.32 19.49 -5.61
C PRO A 41 -4.08 18.83 -6.19
N VAL A 42 -3.82 17.58 -5.79
CA VAL A 42 -2.74 16.80 -6.38
C VAL A 42 -3.15 16.28 -7.77
N PRO A 43 -2.19 16.15 -8.70
CA PRO A 43 -2.45 15.51 -9.99
C PRO A 43 -2.90 14.05 -9.85
N LYS A 44 -3.69 13.58 -10.83
CA LYS A 44 -4.21 12.19 -10.84
C LYS A 44 -3.13 11.13 -11.06
N ASP A 45 -2.00 11.49 -11.67
CA ASP A 45 -0.89 10.57 -11.88
C ASP A 45 -0.13 10.33 -10.57
N ARG A 46 -0.52 9.26 -9.87
CA ARG A 46 0.05 8.90 -8.56
C ARG A 46 1.52 8.54 -8.64
N ARG A 47 2.01 8.04 -9.78
CA ARG A 47 3.42 7.72 -9.94
C ARG A 47 4.25 9.00 -9.96
N LEU A 48 3.83 9.99 -10.75
CA LEU A 48 4.50 11.29 -10.79
C LEU A 48 4.42 12.02 -9.45
N VAL A 49 3.28 11.98 -8.76
CA VAL A 49 3.14 12.54 -7.41
C VAL A 49 4.11 11.86 -6.44
N ALA A 50 4.21 10.53 -6.44
CA ALA A 50 5.15 9.82 -5.57
C ALA A 50 6.62 10.18 -5.87
N VAL A 51 7.02 10.30 -7.15
CA VAL A 51 8.37 10.74 -7.54
C VAL A 51 8.63 12.16 -7.05
N PHE A 52 7.66 13.06 -7.21
CA PHE A 52 7.79 14.43 -6.74
C PHE A 52 7.94 14.50 -5.22
N LEU A 53 7.07 13.83 -4.47
CA LEU A 53 7.13 13.82 -3.00
C LEU A 53 8.44 13.19 -2.51
N HIS A 54 8.90 12.12 -3.16
CA HIS A 54 10.21 11.53 -2.89
C HIS A 54 11.34 12.56 -3.05
N ALA A 55 11.38 13.27 -4.18
CA ALA A 55 12.41 14.26 -4.43
C ALA A 55 12.33 15.48 -3.50
N ALA A 56 11.11 15.97 -3.22
CA ALA A 56 10.87 17.16 -2.42
C ALA A 56 11.13 16.95 -0.91
N PHE A 57 10.87 15.74 -0.40
CA PHE A 57 10.89 15.43 1.03
C PHE A 57 12.01 14.45 1.43
N GLY A 58 13.10 14.40 0.66
CA GLY A 58 14.33 13.69 1.04
C GLY A 58 14.29 12.16 0.85
N GLY A 59 13.30 11.65 0.13
CA GLY A 59 13.26 10.26 -0.34
C GLY A 59 13.10 9.21 0.75
N ARG A 60 12.54 9.59 1.91
CA ARG A 60 12.25 8.69 3.03
C ARG A 60 10.76 8.45 3.14
N CYS A 61 10.41 7.27 3.65
CA CYS A 61 9.04 6.96 4.01
C CYS A 61 8.62 7.78 5.22
N ASP A 62 7.51 8.49 5.11
CA ASP A 62 7.03 9.39 6.15
C ASP A 62 6.39 8.64 7.34
N ILE A 63 6.28 7.30 7.28
CA ILE A 63 5.80 6.46 8.39
C ILE A 63 6.97 5.78 9.14
N CYS A 64 7.87 5.12 8.41
CA CYS A 64 8.95 4.33 9.03
C CYS A 64 10.33 4.98 8.94
N GLU A 65 10.43 6.15 8.30
CA GLU A 65 11.64 6.97 8.15
C GLU A 65 12.80 6.32 7.38
N THR A 66 12.60 5.10 6.86
CA THR A 66 13.59 4.40 6.05
C THR A 66 13.57 4.88 4.58
N PRO A 67 14.70 4.81 3.85
CA PRO A 67 14.77 5.23 2.46
C PRO A 67 13.78 4.50 1.55
N ILE A 68 13.21 5.24 0.60
CA ILE A 68 12.38 4.69 -0.48
C ILE A 68 13.25 4.55 -1.73
N ASP A 69 13.33 3.33 -2.25
CA ASP A 69 13.84 3.08 -3.60
C ASP A 69 12.69 3.32 -4.60
N ILE A 70 12.86 4.38 -5.40
CA ILE A 70 11.85 4.88 -6.32
C ILE A 70 11.70 4.02 -7.57
N ASP A 71 12.64 3.11 -7.84
CA ASP A 71 12.62 2.20 -8.99
C ASP A 71 11.77 0.95 -8.72
N LEU A 72 11.52 0.63 -7.45
CA LEU A 72 10.64 -0.47 -7.04
C LEU A 72 9.19 -0.20 -7.51
N ARG A 73 8.62 -1.20 -8.19
CA ARG A 73 7.24 -1.17 -8.70
C ARG A 73 6.35 -2.11 -7.90
N ARG A 74 5.04 -1.80 -7.85
CA ARG A 74 4.04 -2.70 -7.26
C ARG A 74 4.13 -4.09 -7.92
N PRO A 75 3.97 -5.20 -7.17
CA PRO A 75 3.54 -5.29 -5.77
C PRO A 75 4.70 -5.39 -4.75
N HIS A 76 5.89 -4.85 -5.06
CA HIS A 76 7.01 -4.91 -4.12
C HIS A 76 6.71 -4.13 -2.82
N PRO A 77 6.96 -4.69 -1.61
CA PRO A 77 6.68 -4.03 -0.33
C PRO A 77 7.27 -2.62 -0.21
N GLY A 78 8.46 -2.42 -0.78
CA GLY A 78 9.18 -1.13 -0.82
C GLY A 78 8.81 -0.20 -1.96
N ALA A 79 7.85 -0.55 -2.83
CA ALA A 79 7.42 0.36 -3.90
C ALA A 79 6.83 1.65 -3.32
N ALA A 80 7.14 2.79 -3.93
CA ALA A 80 6.62 4.08 -3.47
C ALA A 80 5.10 4.21 -3.71
N GLU A 81 4.38 4.70 -2.72
CA GLU A 81 2.96 5.04 -2.78
C GLU A 81 2.68 6.44 -2.26
N VAL A 82 1.58 7.03 -2.74
CA VAL A 82 1.01 8.27 -2.22
C VAL A 82 -0.03 7.88 -1.18
N ASP A 83 0.20 8.30 0.06
CA ASP A 83 -0.67 8.04 1.19
C ASP A 83 -1.35 9.33 1.65
N HIS A 84 -2.60 9.25 2.08
CA HIS A 84 -3.37 10.40 2.56
C HIS A 84 -3.26 10.51 4.07
N ILE A 85 -2.71 11.61 4.59
CA ILE A 85 -2.52 11.82 6.03
C ILE A 85 -3.86 11.68 6.77
N ILE A 86 -4.89 12.38 6.31
CA ILE A 86 -6.28 12.11 6.67
C ILE A 86 -6.85 11.17 5.62
N PRO A 87 -7.29 9.95 5.98
CA PRO A 87 -7.84 8.98 5.03
C PRO A 87 -9.05 9.52 4.26
N GLN A 88 -9.26 9.02 3.03
CA GLN A 88 -10.42 9.41 2.21
C GLN A 88 -11.76 8.99 2.84
N VAL A 89 -11.78 7.90 3.59
CA VAL A 89 -12.98 7.44 4.32
C VAL A 89 -13.40 8.43 5.40
N ASP A 90 -12.45 9.21 5.92
CA ASP A 90 -12.66 10.30 6.88
C ASP A 90 -12.76 11.67 6.19
N LEU A 91 -13.12 11.68 4.90
CA LEU A 91 -13.26 12.88 4.06
C LEU A 91 -11.96 13.69 3.89
N GLY A 92 -10.81 13.03 4.01
CA GLY A 92 -9.51 13.63 3.74
C GLY A 92 -9.40 14.14 2.28
N PRO A 93 -9.02 15.41 2.05
CA PRO A 93 -8.93 15.98 0.72
C PRO A 93 -7.72 15.45 -0.07
N ASP A 94 -7.85 15.37 -1.39
CA ASP A 94 -6.75 14.98 -2.29
C ASP A 94 -5.91 16.21 -2.71
N ILE A 95 -5.22 16.79 -1.74
CA ILE A 95 -4.43 18.03 -1.87
C ILE A 95 -3.00 17.83 -1.36
N TRP A 96 -2.07 18.68 -1.79
CA TRP A 96 -0.65 18.54 -1.44
C TRP A 96 -0.39 18.51 0.07
N GLY A 97 -1.15 19.28 0.85
CA GLY A 97 -1.04 19.30 2.31
C GLY A 97 -1.64 18.10 3.04
N ASN A 98 -2.25 17.15 2.32
CA ASN A 98 -2.83 15.93 2.90
C ASN A 98 -2.25 14.66 2.27
N VAL A 99 -1.15 14.75 1.51
CA VAL A 99 -0.50 13.57 0.94
C VAL A 99 0.96 13.48 1.36
N ARG A 100 1.47 12.25 1.42
CA ARG A 100 2.85 11.93 1.74
C ARG A 100 3.34 10.74 0.94
N VAL A 101 4.67 10.57 0.89
CA VAL A 101 5.30 9.42 0.23
C VAL A 101 5.65 8.35 1.26
N VAL A 102 5.23 7.13 0.99
CA VAL A 102 5.45 5.99 1.88
C VAL A 102 5.77 4.72 1.08
N HIS A 103 6.28 3.69 1.75
CA HIS A 103 6.34 2.35 1.12
C HIS A 103 4.92 1.76 0.98
N GLN A 104 4.73 0.95 -0.05
CA GLN A 104 3.51 0.19 -0.30
C GLN A 104 3.07 -0.64 0.92
N TYR A 105 4.03 -1.30 1.58
CA TYR A 105 3.75 -2.08 2.79
C TYR A 105 3.29 -1.19 3.96
N CYS A 106 4.01 -0.10 4.23
CA CYS A 106 3.67 0.82 5.31
C CYS A 106 2.26 1.41 5.12
N ASN A 107 1.91 1.78 3.88
CA ASN A 107 0.57 2.24 3.52
C ASN A 107 -0.50 1.17 3.82
N GLN A 108 -0.26 -0.08 3.42
CA GLN A 108 -1.21 -1.18 3.63
C GLN A 108 -1.41 -1.51 5.11
N VAL A 109 -0.33 -1.52 5.90
CA VAL A 109 -0.43 -1.80 7.35
C VAL A 109 -1.13 -0.65 8.07
N ARG A 110 -0.87 0.59 7.68
CA ARG A 110 -1.58 1.76 8.21
C ARG A 110 -3.09 1.70 7.89
N SER A 111 -3.46 1.29 6.68
CA SER A 111 -4.86 1.24 6.23
C SER A 111 -5.55 2.60 6.41
N ASP A 112 -6.72 2.61 7.02
CA ASP A 112 -7.60 3.73 7.32
C ASP A 112 -7.44 4.24 8.74
N ALA A 113 -6.40 3.83 9.47
CA ALA A 113 -6.18 4.28 10.85
C ALA A 113 -6.05 5.82 10.89
N PRO A 114 -7.02 6.53 11.50
CA PRO A 114 -7.09 7.99 11.40
C PRO A 114 -6.11 8.68 12.36
N TYR A 115 -5.73 8.02 13.46
CA TYR A 115 -4.88 8.58 14.51
C TYR A 115 -4.08 7.50 15.23
N GLY A 116 -2.78 7.75 15.42
CA GLY A 116 -1.81 6.82 15.99
C GLY A 116 -0.89 6.29 14.90
N GLU A 117 0.12 7.09 14.54
CA GLU A 117 1.15 6.60 13.64
C GLU A 117 1.82 5.38 14.29
N PRO A 118 1.98 4.28 13.55
CA PRO A 118 2.70 3.14 14.08
C PRO A 118 4.14 3.58 14.39
N ASP A 119 4.65 3.10 15.53
CA ASP A 119 6.03 3.35 15.96
C ASP A 119 7.02 3.15 14.79
N PRO A 120 7.76 4.19 14.36
CA PRO A 120 8.59 4.13 13.15
C PRO A 120 9.60 2.99 13.20
N GLN A 121 10.19 2.70 14.37
CA GLN A 121 11.14 1.61 14.53
C GLN A 121 10.47 0.24 14.36
N ARG A 122 9.30 0.02 14.99
CA ARG A 122 8.49 -1.19 14.77
C ARG A 122 8.09 -1.34 13.31
N MET A 123 7.70 -0.25 12.64
CA MET A 123 7.33 -0.29 11.23
C MET A 123 8.53 -0.59 10.33
N ALA A 124 9.69 -0.02 10.61
CA ALA A 124 10.93 -0.30 9.89
C ALA A 124 11.33 -1.79 10.02
N ALA A 125 11.22 -2.37 11.21
CA ALA A 125 11.48 -3.79 11.44
C ALA A 125 10.48 -4.69 10.66
N ALA A 126 9.18 -4.38 10.73
CA ALA A 126 8.15 -5.10 9.99
C ALA A 126 8.35 -4.99 8.47
N PHE A 127 8.74 -3.81 7.98
CA PHE A 127 9.07 -3.58 6.58
C PHE A 127 10.28 -4.41 6.14
N ALA A 128 11.38 -4.41 6.91
CA ALA A 128 12.58 -5.18 6.60
C ALA A 128 12.24 -6.69 6.48
N GLN A 129 11.47 -7.21 7.43
CA GLN A 129 10.97 -8.58 7.39
C GLN A 129 10.10 -8.85 6.16
N ALA A 130 9.20 -7.93 5.80
CA ALA A 130 8.37 -8.07 4.61
C ALA A 130 9.19 -8.09 3.31
N VAL A 131 10.28 -7.31 3.22
CA VAL A 131 11.20 -7.33 2.08
C VAL A 131 11.95 -8.66 2.01
N GLU A 132 12.44 -9.16 3.14
CA GLU A 132 13.07 -10.48 3.23
C GLU A 132 12.12 -11.58 2.72
N TRP A 133 10.88 -11.59 3.21
CA TRP A 133 9.84 -12.52 2.76
C TRP A 133 9.46 -12.37 1.29
N TYR A 134 9.54 -11.16 0.74
CA TYR A 134 9.25 -10.96 -0.69
C TYR A 134 10.36 -11.51 -1.59
N ASN A 135 11.60 -11.43 -1.13
CA ASN A 135 12.78 -11.90 -1.85
C ASN A 135 13.01 -13.40 -1.70
N ASP A 136 12.46 -14.01 -0.64
CA ASP A 136 12.39 -15.46 -0.47
C ASP A 136 11.33 -16.06 -1.43
N PRO A 137 11.72 -16.94 -2.37
CA PRO A 137 10.81 -17.57 -3.33
C PRO A 137 9.65 -18.33 -2.68
N ASP A 138 9.89 -18.96 -1.52
CA ASP A 138 8.91 -19.79 -0.82
C ASP A 138 7.93 -18.91 -0.03
N ALA A 139 8.41 -17.82 0.57
CA ALA A 139 7.56 -16.86 1.28
C ALA A 139 6.76 -15.94 0.34
N ARG A 140 7.23 -15.68 -0.89
CA ARG A 140 6.48 -14.91 -1.90
C ARG A 140 5.19 -15.61 -2.35
N ALA A 141 5.23 -16.95 -2.44
CA ALA A 141 4.03 -17.75 -2.68
C ALA A 141 3.05 -17.64 -1.50
N HIS A 142 3.57 -17.64 -0.28
CA HIS A 142 2.80 -17.49 0.96
C HIS A 142 2.13 -16.11 1.08
N LEU A 143 2.84 -15.01 0.77
CA LEU A 143 2.32 -13.64 0.79
C LEU A 143 1.14 -13.43 -0.16
N LYS A 144 1.21 -14.00 -1.38
CA LYS A 144 0.06 -13.98 -2.30
C LYS A 144 -1.15 -14.71 -1.72
N ILE A 145 -0.92 -15.81 -1.01
CA ILE A 145 -1.99 -16.60 -0.39
C ILE A 145 -2.60 -15.86 0.79
N VAL A 146 -1.80 -15.26 1.67
CA VAL A 146 -2.28 -14.44 2.81
C VAL A 146 -3.08 -13.24 2.31
N GLN A 147 -2.60 -12.54 1.28
CA GLN A 147 -3.36 -11.44 0.68
C GLN A 147 -4.68 -11.89 0.05
N ILE A 148 -4.72 -13.10 -0.53
CA ILE A 148 -5.97 -13.69 -1.03
C ILE A 148 -6.88 -14.02 0.15
N ILE A 149 -6.39 -14.68 1.20
CA ILE A 149 -7.18 -15.04 2.40
C ILE A 149 -7.76 -13.80 3.05
N ALA A 150 -6.95 -12.78 3.37
CA ALA A 150 -7.41 -11.54 3.99
C ALA A 150 -8.45 -10.80 3.12
N LYS A 151 -8.28 -10.79 1.80
CA LYS A 151 -9.31 -10.25 0.89
C LYS A 151 -10.59 -11.08 0.88
N THR A 152 -10.48 -12.40 1.02
CA THR A 152 -11.63 -13.31 1.02
C THR A 152 -12.40 -13.21 2.34
N GLU A 153 -11.70 -13.12 3.47
CA GLU A 153 -12.27 -12.93 4.80
C GLU A 153 -12.95 -11.57 4.93
N LYS A 154 -12.29 -10.48 4.51
CA LYS A 154 -12.90 -9.14 4.52
C LYS A 154 -14.16 -9.10 3.65
N ARG A 155 -14.17 -9.81 2.52
CA ARG A 155 -15.36 -9.92 1.65
C ARG A 155 -16.46 -10.76 2.29
N ALA A 156 -16.11 -11.84 2.99
CA ALA A 156 -17.06 -12.67 3.73
C ALA A 156 -17.70 -11.92 4.91
N GLN A 157 -16.93 -11.11 5.63
CA GLN A 157 -17.42 -10.26 6.73
C GLN A 157 -18.39 -9.18 6.21
N ILE A 158 -18.05 -8.53 5.09
CA ILE A 158 -18.95 -7.55 4.44
C ILE A 158 -20.25 -8.23 3.97
N GLU A 159 -20.16 -9.41 3.36
CA GLU A 159 -21.35 -10.17 2.94
C GLU A 159 -22.20 -10.62 4.15
N TYR A 160 -21.56 -11.02 5.25
CA TYR A 160 -22.25 -11.40 6.49
C TYR A 160 -23.05 -10.23 7.04
N ALA A 161 -22.42 -9.07 7.23
CA ALA A 161 -23.06 -7.86 7.75
C ALA A 161 -24.22 -7.40 6.86
N TRP A 162 -24.03 -7.41 5.54
CA TRP A 162 -25.09 -7.07 4.60
C TRP A 162 -26.27 -8.05 4.66
N ARG A 163 -26.02 -9.37 4.76
CA ARG A 163 -27.10 -10.37 4.88
C ARG A 163 -27.88 -10.23 6.18
N GLU A 164 -27.19 -9.94 7.28
CA GLU A 164 -27.81 -9.69 8.58
C GLU A 164 -28.75 -8.49 8.54
N GLU A 165 -28.32 -7.36 7.95
CA GLU A 165 -29.18 -6.18 7.72
C GLU A 165 -30.41 -6.49 6.87
N GLN A 166 -30.30 -7.41 5.91
CA GLN A 166 -31.39 -7.81 5.02
C GLN A 166 -32.26 -8.96 5.57
N GLY A 167 -31.96 -9.47 6.78
CA GLY A 167 -32.65 -10.63 7.36
C GLY A 167 -32.52 -11.91 6.53
N LEU A 168 -31.46 -12.02 5.73
CA LEU A 168 -31.20 -13.16 4.85
C LEU A 168 -30.40 -14.23 5.60
N PRO A 169 -30.67 -15.53 5.37
CA PRO A 169 -29.85 -16.59 5.96
C PRO A 169 -28.40 -16.50 5.48
N HIS A 170 -27.46 -16.70 6.41
CA HIS A 170 -26.03 -16.77 6.12
C HIS A 170 -25.71 -18.03 5.30
N ARG A 171 -24.86 -17.90 4.28
CA ARG A 171 -24.27 -19.08 3.61
C ARG A 171 -23.09 -19.54 4.43
N ARG A 172 -22.96 -20.86 4.65
CA ARG A 172 -21.71 -21.44 5.17
C ARG A 172 -20.55 -21.01 4.27
N SER A 173 -19.54 -20.37 4.85
CA SER A 173 -18.31 -20.09 4.14
C SER A 173 -17.46 -21.35 4.07
N ALA A 174 -16.60 -21.48 3.06
CA ALA A 174 -15.63 -22.57 3.00
C ALA A 174 -14.59 -22.54 4.14
N LEU A 175 -14.55 -21.45 4.93
CA LEU A 175 -13.68 -21.26 6.09
C LEU A 175 -14.36 -21.66 7.41
N ASP A 176 -15.69 -21.83 7.44
CA ASP A 176 -16.42 -22.21 8.67
C ASP A 176 -16.03 -23.61 9.17
N ASP A 177 -15.50 -24.46 8.27
CA ASP A 177 -15.01 -25.81 8.58
C ASP A 177 -13.50 -25.84 8.91
N TYR A 178 -12.79 -24.71 8.85
CA TYR A 178 -11.33 -24.66 9.01
C TYR A 178 -10.92 -23.77 10.19
N VAL A 179 -10.80 -24.38 11.37
CA VAL A 179 -10.27 -23.71 12.57
C VAL A 179 -8.75 -23.59 12.43
N VAL A 180 -8.26 -22.37 12.19
CA VAL A 180 -6.83 -22.06 12.34
C VAL A 180 -6.53 -22.11 13.84
N GLY A 181 -5.82 -23.16 14.27
CA GLY A 181 -5.19 -23.15 15.58
C GLY A 181 -4.01 -22.19 15.52
N ASP A 182 -4.00 -21.16 16.37
CA ASP A 182 -3.12 -19.99 16.29
C ASP A 182 -1.61 -20.27 16.33
N ASP A 183 -1.16 -21.52 16.55
CA ASP A 183 0.25 -21.88 16.78
C ASP A 183 0.80 -23.05 15.94
N ASP A 184 0.15 -23.49 14.85
CA ASP A 184 0.67 -24.62 14.04
C ASP A 184 1.55 -24.14 12.87
N PRO A 185 2.89 -24.16 12.93
CA PRO A 185 3.75 -23.73 11.81
C PRO A 185 3.58 -24.56 10.53
N GLU A 186 2.91 -25.72 10.59
CA GLU A 186 2.60 -26.59 9.46
C GLU A 186 1.18 -26.39 8.91
N TRP A 187 0.43 -25.41 9.43
CA TRP A 187 -0.95 -25.10 8.99
C TRP A 187 -1.01 -24.89 7.47
N PHE A 188 0.05 -24.32 6.89
CA PHE A 188 0.17 -24.07 5.47
C PHE A 188 0.26 -25.35 4.63
N LYS A 189 1.04 -26.35 5.07
CA LYS A 189 1.14 -27.63 4.36
C LYS A 189 -0.19 -28.39 4.39
N LYS A 190 -0.94 -28.26 5.49
CA LYS A 190 -2.29 -28.84 5.64
C LYS A 190 -3.33 -28.16 4.76
N LEU A 191 -3.28 -26.83 4.61
CA LEU A 191 -4.20 -26.09 3.73
C LEU A 191 -3.96 -26.40 2.25
N ILE A 192 -2.68 -26.47 1.84
CA ILE A 192 -2.29 -26.85 0.48
C ILE A 192 -2.73 -28.30 0.19
N ALA A 193 -2.45 -29.24 1.10
CA ALA A 193 -2.86 -30.64 0.97
C ALA A 193 -4.38 -30.82 0.88
N TRP A 194 -5.14 -30.17 1.76
CA TRP A 194 -6.61 -30.18 1.73
C TRP A 194 -7.17 -29.66 0.38
N ARG A 195 -6.59 -28.58 -0.14
CA ARG A 195 -7.03 -27.98 -1.41
C ARG A 195 -6.72 -28.90 -2.60
N TYR A 196 -5.58 -29.59 -2.56
CA TYR A 196 -5.24 -30.61 -3.55
C TYR A 196 -6.17 -31.83 -3.47
N GLU A 197 -6.51 -32.31 -2.28
CA GLU A 197 -7.46 -33.43 -2.07
C GLU A 197 -8.87 -33.08 -2.56
N LYS A 198 -9.33 -31.84 -2.36
CA LYS A 198 -10.65 -31.39 -2.81
C LYS A 198 -10.74 -31.05 -4.30
N GLN A 199 -9.61 -30.98 -5.00
CA GLN A 199 -9.53 -30.73 -6.44
C GLN A 199 -9.27 -31.99 -7.28
N GLN A 200 -9.07 -33.15 -6.64
CA GLN A 200 -9.06 -34.43 -7.37
C GLN A 200 -10.51 -34.89 -7.62
N PRO A 201 -10.84 -35.33 -8.85
CA PRO A 201 -12.18 -35.76 -9.22
C PRO A 201 -12.66 -37.01 -8.47
#